data_AF-A0A0A2MJZ1-F1
#
_entry.id   AF-A0A0A2MJZ1-F1
#
_cell.length_a   1.000
_cell.length_b   1.000
_cell.length_c   1.000
_cell.angle_alpha   90.00
_cell.angle_beta   90.00
_cell.angle_gamma   90.00
#
_symmetry.space_group_name_H-M   'P 1'
#
loop_
_entity.id
_entity.type
_entity.pdbx_description
1 polymer ?
#
loop_
_entity_poly.entity_id
_entity_poly.type
_entity_poly.pdbx_seq_one_letter_code
_entity_poly.pdbx_strand_id
1 'polypeptide(L)'
;MTHTYNITGMTCEGCVAKVSYLLKQIPQITNVAINLDKGQADVTMSSHVATPALQDALKDYPKYKLTEENAHHAAPVNVFENQPEVAKSWAATYKPILLIFGYISAISLITAMWGDGFSGMTFMRVFMAGFFLTFSFFKMLDLKGFAESYAMYDVVAKKIPAWGYVYAFLELALGLAFALNFAPLYVNAFTAVLMAVSLLGVLQSVFNKKQIRCACLGAVFNLPMSTVTIIEDGLMIAMSIAMIFMYL
;
A
#
# COMPACT_ATOMS: atom_id res chain seq x y z
N MET A 1 -24.83 -5.15 30.16
CA MET A 1 -23.44 -5.64 30.02
C MET A 1 -23.08 -5.72 28.55
N THR A 2 -21.81 -5.55 28.20
CA THR A 2 -21.34 -5.63 26.81
C THR A 2 -20.32 -6.75 26.71
N HIS A 3 -20.50 -7.63 25.73
CA HIS A 3 -19.56 -8.71 25.42
C HIS A 3 -19.10 -8.58 23.97
N THR A 4 -17.83 -8.87 23.75
CA THR A 4 -17.21 -8.90 22.43
C THR A 4 -17.14 -10.34 21.95
N TYR A 5 -17.59 -10.54 20.71
CA TYR A 5 -17.60 -11.84 20.05
C TYR A 5 -16.87 -11.77 18.71
N ASN A 6 -16.15 -12.83 18.37
CA ASN A 6 -15.59 -12.98 17.02
C ASN A 6 -16.65 -13.62 16.11
N ILE A 7 -16.94 -12.97 14.99
CA ILE A 7 -17.90 -13.43 13.97
C ILE A 7 -17.18 -13.65 12.64
N THR A 8 -17.23 -14.88 12.15
CA THR A 8 -16.69 -15.25 10.84
C THR A 8 -17.78 -15.35 9.77
N GLY A 9 -17.41 -15.23 8.49
CA GLY A 9 -18.32 -15.41 7.35
C GLY A 9 -19.02 -14.14 6.84
N MET A 10 -18.73 -12.98 7.43
CA MET A 10 -19.15 -11.67 6.90
C MET A 10 -18.13 -11.17 5.89
N THR A 11 -18.58 -10.82 4.68
CA THR A 11 -17.70 -10.35 3.59
C THR A 11 -18.13 -9.02 2.98
N CYS A 12 -19.25 -8.46 3.43
CA CYS A 12 -19.76 -7.17 2.97
C CYS A 12 -20.64 -6.50 4.03
N GLU A 13 -20.94 -5.22 3.86
CA GLU A 13 -21.82 -4.45 4.76
C GLU A 13 -23.24 -5.04 4.83
N GLY A 14 -23.72 -5.68 3.75
CA GLY A 14 -24.98 -6.42 3.77
C GLY A 14 -24.97 -7.61 4.74
N CYS A 15 -23.83 -8.30 4.89
CA CYS A 15 -23.68 -9.35 5.90
C CYS A 15 -23.73 -8.76 7.31
N VAL A 16 -23.07 -7.62 7.52
CA VAL A 16 -23.06 -6.90 8.81
C VAL A 16 -24.49 -6.50 9.22
N ALA A 17 -25.22 -5.86 8.31
CA ALA A 17 -26.60 -5.44 8.57
C ALA A 17 -27.50 -6.63 8.90
N LYS A 18 -27.33 -7.75 8.19
CA LYS A 18 -28.11 -8.98 8.42
C LYS A 18 -27.81 -9.59 9.79
N VAL A 19 -26.54 -9.72 10.17
CA VAL A 19 -26.14 -10.29 11.47
C VAL A 19 -26.60 -9.39 12.60
N SER A 20 -26.40 -8.06 12.49
CA SER A 20 -26.89 -7.09 13.48
C SER A 20 -28.40 -7.19 13.68
N TYR A 21 -29.16 -7.31 12.57
CA TYR A 21 -30.62 -7.44 12.62
C TYR A 21 -31.06 -8.72 13.34
N LEU A 22 -30.48 -9.87 13.00
CA LEU A 22 -30.85 -11.16 13.60
C LEU A 22 -30.55 -11.21 15.10
N LEU A 23 -29.38 -10.71 15.51
CA LEU A 23 -29.03 -10.65 16.94
C LEU A 23 -29.95 -9.69 17.71
N LYS A 24 -30.34 -8.55 17.13
CA LYS A 24 -31.29 -7.62 17.76
C LYS A 24 -32.71 -8.17 17.93
N GLN A 25 -33.07 -9.31 17.31
CA GLN A 25 -34.36 -9.96 17.55
C GLN A 25 -34.43 -10.67 18.92
N ILE A 26 -33.28 -10.89 19.56
CA ILE A 26 -33.22 -11.48 20.90
C ILE A 26 -33.65 -10.40 21.91
N PRO A 27 -34.72 -10.62 22.72
CA PRO A 27 -35.28 -9.59 23.61
C PRO A 27 -34.28 -8.99 24.60
N GLN A 28 -33.26 -9.78 24.97
CA GLN A 28 -32.23 -9.38 25.92
C GLN A 28 -31.12 -8.52 25.28
N ILE A 29 -31.09 -8.34 23.96
CA ILE A 29 -30.08 -7.55 23.25
C ILE A 29 -30.59 -6.14 22.99
N THR A 30 -29.86 -5.14 23.50
CA THR A 30 -30.20 -3.72 23.32
C THR A 30 -29.42 -3.07 22.20
N ASN A 31 -28.18 -3.50 21.94
CA ASN A 31 -27.38 -2.98 20.85
C ASN A 31 -26.40 -4.02 20.30
N VAL A 32 -26.07 -3.90 19.01
CA VAL A 32 -25.09 -4.73 18.31
C VAL A 32 -24.27 -3.82 17.39
N ALA A 33 -23.00 -3.63 17.74
CA ALA A 33 -22.03 -2.91 16.93
C ALA A 33 -21.03 -3.91 16.34
N ILE A 34 -20.82 -3.87 15.02
CA ILE A 34 -19.97 -4.85 14.32
C ILE A 34 -18.85 -4.10 13.61
N ASN A 35 -17.62 -4.56 13.83
CA ASN A 35 -16.45 -4.13 13.11
C ASN A 35 -16.09 -5.19 12.06
N LEU A 36 -16.37 -4.90 10.78
CA LEU A 36 -16.12 -5.83 9.68
C LEU A 36 -14.63 -6.09 9.47
N ASP A 37 -13.78 -5.08 9.65
CA ASP A 37 -12.34 -5.19 9.43
C ASP A 37 -11.67 -6.13 10.44
N LYS A 38 -12.17 -6.13 11.69
CA LYS A 38 -11.69 -7.00 12.77
C LYS A 38 -12.45 -8.33 12.86
N GLY A 39 -13.59 -8.46 12.19
CA GLY A 39 -14.49 -9.60 12.35
C GLY A 39 -15.07 -9.70 13.77
N GLN A 40 -15.28 -8.55 14.45
CA GLN A 40 -15.70 -8.48 15.85
C GLN A 40 -17.10 -7.88 15.98
N ALA A 41 -17.87 -8.34 16.95
CA ALA A 41 -19.18 -7.82 17.30
C ALA A 41 -19.30 -7.56 18.79
N ASP A 42 -19.54 -6.30 19.13
CA ASP A 42 -19.85 -5.86 20.49
C ASP A 42 -21.37 -5.92 20.67
N VAL A 43 -21.81 -6.84 21.52
CA VAL A 43 -23.23 -7.08 21.81
C VAL A 43 -23.52 -6.56 23.21
N THR A 44 -24.38 -5.54 23.28
CA THR A 44 -24.89 -5.00 24.53
C THR A 44 -26.19 -5.70 24.88
N MET A 45 -26.25 -6.28 26.08
CA MET A 45 -27.37 -7.07 26.57
C MET A 45 -27.82 -6.63 27.97
N SER A 46 -29.13 -6.72 28.22
CA SER A 46 -29.76 -6.40 29.51
C SER A 46 -29.57 -7.50 30.55
N SER A 47 -29.54 -8.76 30.10
CA SER A 47 -29.18 -9.95 30.87
C SER A 47 -28.22 -10.79 30.05
N HIS A 48 -27.36 -11.56 30.72
CA HIS A 48 -26.44 -12.46 30.03
C HIS A 48 -27.21 -13.47 29.16
N VAL A 49 -26.82 -13.57 27.89
CA VAL A 49 -27.32 -14.56 26.93
C VAL A 49 -26.15 -15.46 26.57
N ALA A 50 -26.32 -16.77 26.75
CA ALA A 50 -25.28 -17.74 26.45
C ALA A 50 -24.98 -17.76 24.94
N THR A 51 -23.71 -17.89 24.57
CA THR A 51 -23.28 -17.95 23.15
C THR A 51 -24.00 -18.97 22.28
N PRO A 52 -24.35 -20.18 22.76
CA PRO A 52 -25.17 -21.10 21.97
C PRO A 52 -26.50 -20.49 21.51
N ALA A 53 -27.16 -19.68 22.37
CA ALA A 53 -28.41 -19.02 22.01
C ALA A 53 -28.19 -17.89 20.97
N LEU A 54 -27.05 -17.20 21.01
CA LEU A 54 -26.65 -16.23 19.98
C LEU A 54 -26.36 -16.93 18.64
N GLN A 55 -25.70 -18.09 18.68
CA GLN A 55 -25.44 -18.91 17.50
C GLN A 55 -26.72 -19.49 16.91
N ASP A 56 -27.69 -19.87 17.74
CA ASP A 56 -29.00 -20.36 17.31
C ASP A 56 -29.80 -19.29 16.56
N ALA A 57 -29.66 -18.01 16.92
CA ALA A 57 -30.27 -16.90 16.16
C ALA A 57 -29.70 -16.75 14.74
N LEU A 58 -28.54 -17.36 14.47
CA LEU A 58 -27.87 -17.35 13.16
C LEU A 58 -27.99 -18.70 12.43
N LYS A 59 -28.74 -19.68 12.96
CA LYS A 59 -28.82 -21.06 12.43
C LYS A 59 -29.25 -21.15 10.96
N ASP A 60 -30.11 -20.23 10.51
CA ASP A 60 -30.59 -20.17 9.12
C ASP A 60 -29.47 -19.75 8.14
N TYR A 61 -28.32 -19.32 8.67
CA TYR A 61 -27.15 -18.86 7.94
C TYR A 61 -25.88 -19.53 8.49
N PRO A 62 -25.63 -20.82 8.17
CA PRO A 62 -24.53 -21.62 8.73
C PRO A 62 -23.12 -21.08 8.40
N LYS A 63 -23.03 -20.13 7.48
CA LYS A 63 -21.79 -19.40 7.18
C LYS A 63 -21.34 -18.48 8.30
N TYR A 64 -22.24 -18.06 9.21
CA TYR A 64 -21.90 -17.20 10.33
C TYR A 64 -21.61 -18.03 11.57
N LYS A 65 -20.38 -17.92 12.10
CA LYS A 65 -20.00 -18.56 13.36
C LYS A 65 -19.54 -17.51 14.37
N LEU A 66 -20.09 -17.61 15.57
CA LEU A 66 -19.90 -16.70 16.69
C LEU A 66 -19.13 -17.42 17.80
N THR A 67 -18.06 -16.79 18.29
CA THR A 67 -17.20 -17.35 19.34
C THR A 67 -16.93 -16.29 20.41
N GLU A 68 -16.97 -16.68 21.68
CA GLU A 68 -16.62 -15.79 22.79
C GLU A 68 -15.14 -15.50 22.81
N GLU A 69 -14.80 -14.23 22.98
CA GLU A 69 -13.48 -13.84 23.47
C GLU A 69 -13.50 -14.03 24.99
N ASN A 70 -13.01 -15.19 25.46
CA ASN A 70 -13.04 -15.57 26.87
C ASN A 70 -12.38 -14.51 27.77
N ALA A 71 -13.20 -13.74 28.46
CA ALA A 71 -12.79 -12.82 29.51
C ALA A 71 -12.53 -13.56 30.82
N HIS A 72 -11.39 -14.25 30.93
CA HIS A 72 -10.87 -14.73 32.21
C HIS A 72 -9.37 -14.46 32.33
N HIS A 73 -9.01 -13.52 33.21
CA HIS A 73 -7.67 -13.27 33.77
C HIS A 73 -6.49 -13.44 32.81
N ALA A 74 -6.33 -12.49 31.88
CA ALA A 74 -5.01 -12.25 31.32
C ALA A 74 -4.14 -11.59 32.39
N ALA A 75 -3.14 -12.32 32.89
CA ALA A 75 -1.90 -11.73 33.41
C ALA A 75 -1.43 -10.64 32.42
N PRO A 76 -0.75 -9.56 32.87
CA PRO A 76 -0.41 -8.43 32.01
C PRO A 76 0.18 -8.94 30.71
N VAL A 77 -0.59 -8.81 29.63
CA VAL A 77 -0.19 -9.21 28.30
C VAL A 77 1.00 -8.33 27.99
N ASN A 78 2.19 -8.93 27.93
CA ASN A 78 3.31 -8.28 27.28
C ASN A 78 2.85 -8.03 25.85
N VAL A 79 2.60 -6.77 25.52
CA VAL A 79 2.26 -6.28 24.17
C VAL A 79 3.40 -6.56 23.16
N PHE A 80 4.47 -7.23 23.61
CA PHE A 80 5.63 -7.68 22.85
C PHE A 80 5.63 -9.20 22.55
N GLU A 81 4.60 -9.96 22.91
CA GLU A 81 4.48 -11.36 22.47
C GLU A 81 4.16 -11.38 20.97
N ASN A 82 5.19 -11.62 20.16
CA ASN A 82 5.09 -11.77 18.71
C ASN A 82 4.01 -12.79 18.35
N GLN A 83 2.86 -12.35 17.85
CA GLN A 83 2.05 -13.20 16.99
C GLN A 83 2.96 -13.67 15.84
N PRO A 84 3.01 -14.97 15.52
CA PRO A 84 3.68 -15.39 14.29
C PRO A 84 2.87 -14.83 13.12
N GLU A 85 3.28 -13.67 12.61
CA GLU A 85 2.87 -13.20 11.29
C GLU A 85 3.15 -14.38 10.34
N VAL A 86 2.10 -14.96 9.75
CA VAL A 86 2.27 -15.88 8.62
C VAL A 86 3.00 -15.07 7.56
N ALA A 87 4.31 -15.27 7.44
CA ALA A 87 5.16 -14.54 6.52
C ALA A 87 4.58 -14.72 5.12
N LYS A 88 3.87 -13.70 4.63
CA LYS A 88 3.41 -13.67 3.24
C LYS A 88 4.65 -13.91 2.39
N SER A 89 4.56 -14.92 1.51
CA SER A 89 5.63 -15.22 0.56
C SER A 89 6.06 -13.94 -0.13
N TRP A 90 7.38 -13.70 -0.19
CA TRP A 90 8.00 -12.52 -0.84
C TRP A 90 7.34 -12.19 -2.18
N ALA A 91 7.04 -13.22 -2.98
CA ALA A 91 6.40 -13.09 -4.28
C ALA A 91 4.97 -12.51 -4.20
N ALA A 92 4.20 -12.82 -3.17
CA ALA A 92 2.85 -12.28 -2.98
C ALA A 92 2.86 -10.79 -2.63
N THR A 93 3.91 -10.35 -1.92
CA THR A 93 4.12 -8.96 -1.51
C THR A 93 4.50 -8.12 -2.74
N TYR A 94 5.45 -8.57 -3.58
CA TYR A 94 5.93 -7.80 -4.75
C TYR A 94 5.19 -8.02 -6.08
N LYS A 95 4.21 -8.94 -6.12
CA LYS A 95 3.44 -9.27 -7.34
C LYS A 95 2.93 -8.05 -8.12
N PRO A 96 2.35 -7.01 -7.49
CA PRO A 96 1.84 -5.84 -8.22
C PRO A 96 2.96 -5.07 -8.93
N ILE A 97 4.08 -4.84 -8.24
CA ILE A 97 5.23 -4.10 -8.80
C ILE A 97 5.89 -4.88 -9.93
N LEU A 98 6.08 -6.18 -9.76
CA LEU A 98 6.63 -7.03 -10.82
C LEU A 98 5.73 -7.06 -12.05
N LEU A 99 4.41 -7.04 -11.85
CA LEU A 99 3.44 -6.95 -12.94
C LEU A 99 3.59 -5.60 -13.66
N ILE A 100 3.58 -4.48 -12.93
CA ILE A 100 3.79 -3.14 -13.51
C ILE A 100 5.09 -3.08 -14.31
N PHE A 101 6.21 -3.51 -13.72
CA PHE A 101 7.51 -3.56 -14.37
C PHE A 101 7.48 -4.40 -15.64
N GLY A 102 6.83 -5.57 -15.60
CA GLY A 102 6.68 -6.45 -16.76
C GLY A 102 5.89 -5.82 -17.91
N TYR A 103 4.75 -5.18 -17.61
CA TYR A 103 3.93 -4.51 -18.63
C TYR A 103 4.65 -3.32 -19.26
N ILE A 104 5.30 -2.47 -18.44
CA ILE A 104 6.06 -1.32 -18.94
C ILE A 104 7.24 -1.80 -19.79
N SER A 105 7.98 -2.83 -19.33
CA SER A 105 9.09 -3.42 -20.10
C SER A 105 8.62 -3.98 -21.44
N ALA A 106 7.48 -4.67 -21.47
CA ALA A 106 6.92 -5.22 -22.71
C ALA A 106 6.59 -4.12 -23.71
N ILE A 107 5.87 -3.07 -23.30
CA ILE A 107 5.54 -1.93 -24.17
C ILE A 107 6.81 -1.21 -24.65
N SER A 108 7.78 -1.04 -23.75
CA SER A 108 9.06 -0.40 -24.08
C SER A 108 9.85 -1.20 -25.11
N LEU A 109 9.82 -2.54 -25.01
CA LEU A 109 10.49 -3.43 -25.95
C LEU A 109 9.80 -3.42 -27.32
N ILE A 110 8.47 -3.50 -27.35
CA ILE A 110 7.68 -3.42 -28.60
C ILE A 110 7.96 -2.11 -29.33
N THR A 111 7.92 -0.98 -28.61
CA THR A 111 8.16 0.35 -29.20
C THR A 111 9.62 0.52 -29.63
N ALA A 112 10.58 -0.03 -28.89
CA ALA A 112 11.99 -0.01 -29.26
C ALA A 112 12.33 -0.83 -30.50
N MET A 113 11.52 -1.86 -30.80
CA MET A 113 11.68 -2.76 -31.95
C MET A 113 10.81 -2.38 -33.16
N TRP A 114 10.02 -1.30 -33.09
CA TRP A 114 9.08 -0.95 -34.16
C TRP A 114 9.78 -0.49 -35.45
N GLY A 115 10.98 0.11 -35.36
CA GLY A 115 11.75 0.56 -36.52
C GLY A 115 12.63 -0.52 -37.16
N ASP A 116 13.54 -0.12 -38.04
CA ASP A 116 14.49 -1.01 -38.75
C ASP A 116 15.61 -1.58 -37.85
N GLY A 117 15.40 -1.63 -36.54
CA GLY A 117 16.37 -2.11 -35.55
C GLY A 117 15.93 -1.81 -34.12
N PHE A 118 16.74 -2.24 -33.15
CA PHE A 118 16.51 -1.97 -31.74
C PHE A 118 17.03 -0.58 -31.34
N SER A 119 16.12 0.33 -30.97
CA SER A 119 16.49 1.63 -30.42
C SER A 119 16.50 1.60 -28.89
N GLY A 120 17.70 1.46 -28.31
CA GLY A 120 17.88 1.53 -26.85
C GLY A 120 17.43 2.86 -26.25
N MET A 121 17.57 3.96 -26.99
CA MET A 121 17.09 5.29 -26.56
C MET A 121 15.56 5.33 -26.47
N THR A 122 14.86 4.74 -27.44
CA THR A 122 13.39 4.63 -27.40
C THR A 122 12.94 3.73 -26.25
N PHE A 123 13.63 2.60 -26.05
CA PHE A 123 13.36 1.68 -24.93
C PHE A 123 13.41 2.41 -23.59
N MET A 124 14.53 3.06 -23.29
CA MET A 124 14.74 3.76 -22.01
C MET A 124 13.73 4.89 -21.83
N ARG A 125 13.47 5.69 -22.87
CA ARG A 125 12.49 6.79 -22.82
C ARG A 125 11.08 6.29 -22.51
N VAL A 126 10.61 5.27 -23.23
CA VAL A 126 9.25 4.72 -23.04
C VAL A 126 9.13 4.03 -21.69
N PHE A 127 10.18 3.32 -21.26
CA PHE A 127 10.23 2.70 -19.95
C PHE A 127 10.10 3.74 -18.84
N MET A 128 10.94 4.78 -18.88
CA MET A 128 10.92 5.84 -17.88
C MET A 128 9.60 6.61 -17.87
N ALA A 129 9.02 6.88 -19.05
CA ALA A 129 7.70 7.51 -19.16
C ALA A 129 6.62 6.66 -18.48
N GLY A 130 6.50 5.38 -18.85
CA GLY A 130 5.50 4.48 -18.28
C GLY A 130 5.68 4.31 -16.77
N PHE A 131 6.94 4.26 -16.32
CA PHE A 131 7.28 4.10 -14.93
C PHE A 131 6.87 5.34 -14.11
N PHE A 132 7.30 6.55 -14.48
CA PHE A 132 6.90 7.77 -13.78
C PHE A 132 5.39 8.01 -13.78
N LEU A 133 4.71 7.79 -14.91
CA LEU A 133 3.26 7.95 -14.99
C LEU A 133 2.52 6.97 -14.06
N THR A 134 2.97 5.72 -14.01
CA THR A 134 2.33 4.69 -13.19
C THR A 134 2.55 4.94 -11.69
N PHE A 135 3.78 5.26 -11.28
CA PHE A 135 4.08 5.53 -9.87
C PHE A 135 3.49 6.84 -9.38
N SER A 136 3.45 7.87 -10.23
CA SER A 136 2.73 9.11 -9.93
C SER A 136 1.23 8.86 -9.75
N PHE A 137 0.61 8.04 -10.61
CA PHE A 137 -0.79 7.66 -10.46
C PHE A 137 -1.08 7.02 -9.08
N PHE A 138 -0.25 6.06 -8.63
CA PHE A 138 -0.44 5.47 -7.31
C PHE A 138 -0.27 6.49 -6.17
N LYS A 139 0.65 7.44 -6.32
CA LYS A 139 0.82 8.54 -5.36
C LYS A 139 -0.41 9.45 -5.33
N MET A 140 -1.09 9.66 -6.46
CA MET A 140 -2.32 10.46 -6.52
C MET A 140 -3.54 9.80 -5.88
N LEU A 141 -3.58 8.46 -5.79
CA LEU A 141 -4.70 7.75 -5.14
C LEU A 141 -4.82 8.10 -3.65
N ASP A 142 -3.69 8.33 -2.98
CA ASP A 142 -3.63 8.80 -1.60
C ASP A 142 -2.48 9.80 -1.43
N LEU A 143 -2.66 10.98 -2.02
CA LEU A 143 -1.62 12.01 -2.06
C LEU A 143 -1.20 12.48 -0.67
N LYS A 144 -2.16 12.59 0.25
CA LYS A 144 -1.88 12.97 1.64
C LYS A 144 -1.06 11.89 2.33
N GLY A 145 -1.47 10.63 2.20
CA GLY A 145 -0.75 9.52 2.81
C GLY A 145 0.63 9.29 2.24
N PHE A 146 0.79 9.51 0.93
CA PHE A 146 2.10 9.54 0.30
C PHE A 146 2.97 10.65 0.89
N ALA A 147 2.49 11.90 0.94
CA ALA A 147 3.29 13.02 1.42
C ALA A 147 3.73 12.85 2.88
N GLU A 148 2.83 12.36 3.74
CA GLU A 148 3.14 12.03 5.14
C GLU A 148 4.19 10.93 5.24
N SER A 149 4.04 9.84 4.47
CA SER A 149 5.00 8.73 4.45
C SER A 149 6.36 9.14 3.87
N TYR A 150 6.36 9.97 2.83
CA TYR A 150 7.57 10.45 2.13
C TYR A 150 8.41 11.36 3.02
N ALA A 151 7.78 12.23 3.82
CA ALA A 151 8.45 13.09 4.79
C ALA A 151 9.24 12.35 5.88
N MET A 152 8.95 11.05 6.09
CA MET A 152 9.64 10.24 7.10
C MET A 152 11.07 9.86 6.70
N TYR A 153 11.37 9.78 5.40
CA TYR A 153 12.66 9.31 4.89
C TYR A 153 13.33 10.25 3.89
N ASP A 154 12.59 11.06 3.13
CA ASP A 154 13.20 11.98 2.17
C ASP A 154 13.87 13.18 2.85
N VAL A 155 15.06 13.55 2.37
CA VAL A 155 15.90 14.60 2.99
C VAL A 155 15.23 15.97 2.92
N VAL A 156 14.51 16.25 1.82
CA VAL A 156 13.88 17.55 1.57
C VAL A 156 12.51 17.60 2.24
N ALA A 157 11.69 16.56 2.07
CA ALA A 157 10.35 16.50 2.66
C ALA A 157 10.37 16.48 4.19
N LYS A 158 11.43 15.95 4.81
CA LYS A 158 11.62 16.03 6.25
C LYS A 158 11.74 17.46 6.78
N LYS A 159 12.30 18.38 5.97
CA LYS A 159 12.41 19.82 6.33
C LYS A 159 11.18 20.61 5.87
N ILE A 160 10.62 20.25 4.72
CA ILE A 160 9.51 20.95 4.07
C ILE A 160 8.45 19.90 3.69
N PRO A 161 7.47 19.60 4.56
CA PRO A 161 6.47 18.55 4.31
C PRO A 161 5.65 18.77 3.02
N ALA A 162 5.47 20.03 2.62
CA ALA A 162 4.84 20.41 1.35
C ALA A 162 5.57 19.84 0.12
N TRP A 163 6.87 19.55 0.24
CA TRP A 163 7.68 18.96 -0.84
C TRP A 163 7.14 17.60 -1.31
N GLY A 164 6.57 16.78 -0.40
CA GLY A 164 5.98 15.49 -0.80
C GLY A 164 4.85 15.65 -1.82
N TYR A 165 4.02 16.69 -1.69
CA TYR A 165 2.98 17.00 -2.67
C TYR A 165 3.59 17.43 -4.00
N VAL A 166 4.55 18.35 -3.97
CA VAL A 166 5.25 18.85 -5.17
C VAL A 166 5.94 17.70 -5.91
N TYR A 167 6.58 16.79 -5.17
CA TYR A 167 7.29 15.65 -5.72
C TYR A 167 6.36 14.72 -6.52
N ALA A 168 5.15 14.42 -6.02
CA ALA A 168 4.18 13.59 -6.76
C ALA A 168 3.79 14.19 -8.12
N PHE A 169 3.64 15.52 -8.19
CA PHE A 169 3.38 16.23 -9.44
C PHE A 169 4.62 16.36 -10.33
N LEU A 170 5.82 16.46 -9.75
CA LEU A 170 7.08 16.46 -10.51
C LEU A 170 7.25 15.14 -11.27
N GLU A 171 6.92 14.01 -10.65
CA GLU A 171 6.96 12.71 -11.34
C GLU A 171 5.93 12.61 -12.46
N LEU A 172 4.70 13.12 -12.27
CA LEU A 172 3.74 13.21 -13.36
C LEU A 172 4.31 14.02 -14.53
N ALA A 173 4.87 15.19 -14.23
CA ALA A 173 5.46 16.08 -15.23
C ALA A 173 6.63 15.41 -15.96
N LEU A 174 7.50 14.69 -15.24
CA LEU A 174 8.58 13.91 -15.83
C LEU A 174 8.05 12.79 -16.74
N GLY A 175 7.06 12.03 -16.29
CA GLY A 175 6.44 10.98 -17.10
C GLY A 175 5.87 11.51 -18.41
N LEU A 176 5.18 12.65 -18.36
CA LEU A 176 4.68 13.32 -19.55
C LEU A 176 5.81 13.87 -20.43
N ALA A 177 6.86 14.45 -19.84
CA ALA A 177 8.00 14.98 -20.58
C ALA A 177 8.76 13.88 -21.34
N PHE A 178 8.98 12.71 -20.72
CA PHE A 178 9.55 11.54 -21.38
C PHE A 178 8.63 11.01 -22.49
N ALA A 179 7.31 10.93 -22.24
CA ALA A 179 6.35 10.48 -23.25
C ALA A 179 6.33 11.39 -24.49
N LEU A 180 6.41 12.71 -24.29
CA LEU A 180 6.44 13.72 -25.35
C LEU A 180 7.82 13.91 -25.99
N ASN A 181 8.86 13.27 -25.45
CA ASN A 181 10.25 13.53 -25.83
C ASN A 181 10.63 15.02 -25.72
N PHE A 182 10.09 15.71 -24.71
CA PHE A 182 10.32 17.14 -24.51
C PHE A 182 11.73 17.38 -23.97
N ALA A 183 12.51 18.24 -24.65
CA ALA A 183 13.82 18.70 -24.19
C ALA A 183 14.71 17.58 -23.56
N PRO A 184 15.05 16.49 -24.29
CA PRO A 184 15.54 15.25 -23.68
C PRO A 184 16.80 15.40 -22.83
N LEU A 185 17.76 16.23 -23.25
CA LEU A 185 18.98 16.47 -22.49
C LEU A 185 18.69 17.06 -21.10
N TYR A 186 17.84 18.10 -21.06
CA TYR A 186 17.49 18.79 -19.82
C TYR A 186 16.61 17.93 -18.91
N VAL A 187 15.66 17.19 -19.48
CA VAL A 187 14.78 16.29 -18.72
C VAL A 187 15.57 15.15 -18.10
N ASN A 188 16.49 14.52 -18.84
CA ASN A 188 17.35 13.47 -18.28
C ASN A 188 18.29 14.03 -17.19
N ALA A 189 18.88 15.20 -17.40
CA ALA A 189 19.74 15.83 -16.40
C ALA A 189 18.98 16.15 -15.10
N PHE A 190 17.80 16.76 -15.22
CA PHE A 190 16.93 17.03 -14.08
C PHE A 190 16.49 15.75 -13.37
N THR A 191 16.11 14.72 -14.14
CA THR A 191 15.71 13.41 -13.59
C THR A 191 16.84 12.77 -12.80
N ALA A 192 18.06 12.74 -13.35
CA ALA A 192 19.23 12.17 -12.67
C ALA A 192 19.50 12.87 -11.33
N VAL A 193 19.39 14.21 -11.28
CA VAL A 193 19.56 14.98 -10.04
C VAL A 193 18.43 14.70 -9.05
N LEU A 194 17.17 14.74 -9.50
CA LEU A 194 16.01 14.53 -8.64
C LEU A 194 16.01 13.13 -8.01
N MET A 195 16.25 12.10 -8.81
CA MET A 195 16.33 10.71 -8.36
C MET A 195 17.57 10.45 -7.49
N ALA A 196 18.69 11.14 -7.73
CA ALA A 196 19.85 11.02 -6.84
C ALA A 196 19.56 11.57 -5.45
N VAL A 197 18.83 12.70 -5.35
CA VAL A 197 18.42 13.27 -4.07
C VAL A 197 17.46 12.34 -3.32
N SER A 198 16.47 11.76 -4.00
CA SER A 198 15.53 10.80 -3.38
C SER A 198 16.27 9.53 -2.91
N LEU A 199 17.15 8.99 -3.74
CA LEU A 199 17.93 7.79 -3.44
C LEU A 199 18.81 7.99 -2.19
N LEU A 200 19.44 9.16 -2.04
CA LEU A 200 20.22 9.49 -0.84
C LEU A 200 19.36 9.46 0.43
N GLY A 201 18.13 9.98 0.38
CA GLY A 201 17.17 9.94 1.48
C GLY A 201 16.76 8.50 1.84
N VAL A 202 16.45 7.70 0.83
CA VAL A 202 16.07 6.29 1.02
C VAL A 202 17.24 5.49 1.60
N LEU A 203 18.45 5.61 1.02
CA LEU A 203 19.65 4.95 1.53
C LEU A 203 19.91 5.31 2.99
N GLN A 204 19.85 6.60 3.34
CA GLN A 204 20.01 7.05 4.72
C GLN A 204 18.96 6.42 5.65
N SER A 205 17.72 6.26 5.20
CA SER A 205 16.65 5.62 5.96
C SER A 205 16.91 4.12 6.20
N VAL A 206 17.33 3.40 5.16
CA VAL A 206 17.67 1.96 5.23
C VAL A 206 18.83 1.72 6.20
N PHE A 207 19.90 2.50 6.07
CA PHE A 207 21.08 2.39 6.93
C PHE A 207 20.77 2.68 8.39
N ASN A 208 19.82 3.58 8.67
CA ASN A 208 19.49 3.98 10.04
C ASN A 208 18.53 3.01 10.77
N LYS A 209 18.10 1.90 10.14
CA LYS A 209 17.17 0.90 10.73
C LYS A 209 15.97 1.52 11.46
N LYS A 210 15.51 2.70 11.02
CA LYS A 210 14.41 3.39 11.69
C LYS A 210 13.10 2.76 11.24
N GLN A 211 12.59 1.87 12.07
CA GLN A 211 11.24 1.34 11.99
C GLN A 211 10.28 2.46 12.39
N ILE A 212 9.58 3.04 11.41
CA ILE A 212 8.46 3.92 11.73
C ILE A 212 7.23 3.44 10.97
N ARG A 213 6.33 2.76 11.70
CA ARG A 213 4.93 2.58 11.37
C ARG A 213 4.17 3.73 12.06
N CYS A 214 3.17 4.42 11.52
CA CYS A 214 2.42 4.38 10.26
C CYS A 214 1.55 5.65 10.21
N ALA A 215 1.16 6.11 9.00
CA ALA A 215 -0.19 6.59 8.71
C ALA A 215 -0.36 6.63 7.18
N CYS A 216 -1.43 6.03 6.67
CA CYS A 216 -1.97 6.18 5.30
C CYS A 216 -1.47 5.22 4.18
N LEU A 217 -0.21 5.21 3.68
CA LEU A 217 0.14 4.31 2.54
C LEU A 217 0.59 2.88 2.93
N GLY A 218 0.29 2.42 4.14
CA GLY A 218 0.35 1.00 4.50
C GLY A 218 -0.92 0.23 4.09
N ALA A 219 -1.95 0.92 3.59
CA ALA A 219 -3.30 0.38 3.47
C ALA A 219 -3.57 -0.48 2.21
N VAL A 220 -2.78 -0.34 1.13
CA VAL A 220 -3.04 -1.09 -0.12
C VAL A 220 -1.99 -2.17 -0.40
N PHE A 221 -0.71 -1.93 -0.13
CA PHE A 221 0.37 -2.90 -0.31
C PHE A 221 1.42 -2.76 0.80
N ASN A 222 1.37 -3.63 1.80
CA ASN A 222 2.30 -3.71 2.95
C ASN A 222 3.73 -4.12 2.51
N LEU A 223 4.38 -3.29 1.69
CA LEU A 223 5.71 -3.52 1.14
C LEU A 223 6.77 -2.81 1.99
N PRO A 224 7.90 -3.46 2.33
CA PRO A 224 9.06 -2.73 2.82
C PRO A 224 9.63 -1.92 1.64
N MET A 225 9.10 -0.70 1.46
CA MET A 225 9.37 0.18 0.31
C MET A 225 10.87 0.39 0.08
N SER A 226 11.67 0.35 1.14
CA SER A 226 13.09 0.70 1.13
C SER A 226 13.94 -0.01 0.07
N THR A 227 13.81 -1.33 -0.12
CA THR A 227 14.73 -2.08 -1.01
C THR A 227 14.35 -1.94 -2.48
N VAL A 228 13.04 -1.89 -2.77
CA VAL A 228 12.57 -1.75 -4.15
C VAL A 228 12.80 -0.34 -4.67
N THR A 229 12.54 0.68 -3.84
CA THR A 229 12.79 2.08 -4.22
C THR A 229 14.26 2.34 -4.52
N ILE A 230 15.21 1.69 -3.82
CA ILE A 230 16.65 1.79 -4.16
C ILE A 230 16.93 1.27 -5.57
N ILE A 231 16.35 0.12 -5.93
CA ILE A 231 16.55 -0.49 -7.26
C ILE A 231 15.90 0.37 -8.34
N GLU A 232 14.69 0.85 -8.08
CA GLU A 232 13.94 1.77 -8.93
C GLU A 232 14.72 3.06 -9.20
N ASP A 233 15.04 3.84 -8.17
CA ASP A 233 15.73 5.13 -8.32
C ASP A 233 17.09 4.94 -8.99
N GLY A 234 17.83 3.89 -8.60
CA GLY A 234 19.11 3.54 -9.20
C GLY A 234 19.00 3.21 -10.70
N LEU A 235 17.97 2.46 -11.10
CA LEU A 235 17.71 2.16 -12.50
C LEU A 235 17.38 3.43 -13.30
N MET A 236 16.54 4.32 -12.74
CA MET A 236 16.13 5.57 -13.39
C MET A 236 17.31 6.53 -13.56
N ILE A 237 18.21 6.61 -12.58
CA ILE A 237 19.46 7.38 -12.67
C ILE A 237 20.36 6.79 -13.77
N ALA A 238 20.55 5.47 -13.79
CA ALA A 238 21.41 4.81 -14.77
C ALA A 238 20.90 5.04 -16.21
N MET A 239 19.60 4.87 -16.44
CA MET A 239 18.98 5.15 -17.74
C MET A 239 19.11 6.63 -18.12
N SER A 240 18.86 7.55 -17.19
CA SER A 240 19.00 9.00 -17.44
C SER A 240 20.41 9.37 -17.88
N ILE A 241 21.42 8.88 -17.16
CA ILE A 241 22.83 9.14 -17.45
C ILE A 241 23.23 8.50 -18.79
N ALA A 242 22.84 7.25 -19.03
CA ALA A 242 23.11 6.57 -20.29
C ALA A 242 22.51 7.34 -21.48
N MET A 243 21.27 7.81 -21.34
CA MET A 243 20.62 8.63 -22.37
C MET A 243 21.36 9.95 -22.60
N ILE A 244 21.83 10.63 -21.55
CA ILE A 244 22.64 11.86 -21.70
C ILE A 244 23.90 11.59 -22.52
N PHE A 245 24.64 10.51 -22.21
CA PHE A 245 25.84 10.14 -22.97
C PHE A 245 25.55 9.77 -24.42
N MET A 246 24.36 9.23 -24.72
CA MET A 246 23.95 8.94 -26.10
C MET A 246 23.51 10.19 -26.87
N TYR A 247 23.27 11.32 -26.20
CA TYR A 247 22.93 12.61 -26.83
C TYR A 247 24.15 13.52 -27.06
N LEU A 248 25.28 13.21 -26.42
CA LEU A 248 26.56 13.90 -26.56
C LEU A 248 27.40 13.27 -27.69
#